data_AF-A0A6J6GUR2-F1
#
_entry.id   AF-A0A6J6GUR2-F1
#
_cell.length_a   1.000
_cell.length_b   1.000
_cell.length_c   1.000
_cell.angle_alpha   90.00
_cell.angle_beta   90.00
_cell.angle_gamma   90.00
#
_symmetry.space_group_name_H-M   'P 1'
#
loop_
_entity.id
_entity.type
_entity.pdbx_description
1 polymer ?
#
loop_
_entity_poly.entity_id
_entity_poly.type
_entity_poly.pdbx_seq_one_letter_code
_entity_poly.pdbx_strand_id
1 'polypeptide(L)'
;MGQKFYIETLGCPKNQVDSEKIIGKLLAEGYTATENPAKADVVVLNTCAFIDEARAESKATLEALDDIRKRSSRLVVTGCMAERNGDELAAEYPQVDQIAGFGVPIQLGRKPLKVTSEVPKFDLLNLPRPKSAAPWAYVKIAEGCDRSCGFCAIPSFRGPQVSRDVSSILAEVEQVDVREIVLVAQDLASYGKDRPDELGAGSIVQLVRDISSMVDWVRLLYLYPSDLSDELIDAILATGVPYFDLSLQHVSKEHLRRMRRWGDKDRFLERIARIRSIEPNATFRSNFIVGYPGETEEDHDQLLDFVREAQLDWCGFFSFSPEEGTHALTLPGHVEESLMNERLAELREIQDNMTAERRDALLGETIQVLVDEPGIARSFREAPEIDGVVQVPETLEVGRFHSVVVEQAFGPDLIAVPAEGNNAR
;
A
#
# COMPACT_ATOMS: atom_id res chain seq x y z
N MET A 1 -6.98 14.20 34.12
CA MET A 1 -6.04 14.11 32.98
C MET A 1 -6.57 13.00 32.09
N GLY A 2 -6.81 13.29 30.81
CA GLY A 2 -7.19 12.25 29.84
C GLY A 2 -6.06 11.23 29.69
N GLN A 3 -6.40 9.99 29.39
CA GLN A 3 -5.41 8.95 29.13
C GLN A 3 -4.74 9.20 27.78
N LYS A 4 -3.44 8.91 27.68
CA LYS A 4 -2.66 9.08 26.45
C LYS A 4 -2.51 7.78 25.69
N PHE A 5 -2.48 7.85 24.36
CA PHE A 5 -2.12 6.70 23.54
C PHE A 5 -0.98 7.03 22.56
N TYR A 6 -0.19 6.01 22.27
CA TYR A 6 0.81 5.98 21.20
C TYR A 6 0.46 4.84 20.26
N ILE A 7 0.59 5.04 18.96
CA ILE A 7 0.42 3.98 17.97
C ILE A 7 1.63 3.98 17.04
N GLU A 8 2.23 2.80 16.92
CA GLU A 8 3.27 2.51 15.93
C GLU A 8 2.64 1.71 14.80
N THR A 9 2.87 2.12 13.56
CA THR A 9 2.29 1.46 12.39
C THR A 9 3.38 0.93 11.49
N LEU A 10 3.39 -0.39 11.29
CA LEU A 10 4.30 -1.06 10.40
C LEU A 10 3.57 -1.68 9.22
N GLY A 11 4.31 -1.91 8.13
CA GLY A 11 3.84 -2.67 6.98
C GLY A 11 3.45 -1.79 5.81
N CYS A 12 2.14 -1.71 5.53
CA CYS A 12 1.65 -1.20 4.25
C CYS A 12 0.52 -0.18 4.41
N PRO A 13 0.16 0.58 3.35
CA PRO A 13 -0.93 1.55 3.37
C PRO A 13 -2.25 1.04 3.94
N LYS A 14 -2.55 -0.25 3.77
CA LYS A 14 -3.75 -0.88 4.34
C LYS A 14 -3.74 -0.91 5.88
N ASN A 15 -2.57 -1.17 6.47
CA ASN A 15 -2.37 -1.12 7.92
C ASN A 15 -2.44 0.33 8.45
N GLN A 16 -1.98 1.32 7.67
CA GLN A 16 -2.12 2.73 8.03
C GLN A 16 -3.58 3.17 8.14
N VAL A 17 -4.42 2.78 7.18
CA VAL A 17 -5.88 3.01 7.27
C VAL A 17 -6.47 2.37 8.54
N ASP A 18 -6.03 1.15 8.88
CA ASP A 18 -6.46 0.46 10.10
C ASP A 18 -6.04 1.22 11.36
N SER A 19 -4.80 1.71 11.41
CA SER A 19 -4.30 2.55 12.50
C SER A 19 -5.07 3.86 12.61
N GLU A 20 -5.37 4.55 11.51
CA GLU A 20 -6.14 5.81 11.51
C GLU A 20 -7.57 5.62 12.04
N LYS A 21 -8.19 4.46 11.77
CA LYS A 21 -9.49 4.08 12.33
C LYS A 21 -9.41 3.78 13.83
N ILE A 22 -8.35 3.10 14.27
CA ILE A 22 -8.09 2.87 15.70
C ILE A 22 -7.86 4.21 16.43
N ILE A 23 -7.11 5.13 15.83
CA ILE A 23 -6.91 6.50 16.33
C ILE A 23 -8.25 7.22 16.47
N GLY A 24 -9.09 7.20 15.44
CA GLY A 24 -10.42 7.82 15.46
C GLY A 24 -11.29 7.31 16.62
N LYS A 25 -11.29 6.00 16.84
CA LYS A 25 -11.98 5.38 17.98
C LYS A 25 -11.41 5.84 19.32
N LEU A 26 -10.08 5.83 19.49
CA LEU A 26 -9.41 6.25 20.72
C LEU A 26 -9.71 7.72 21.08
N LEU A 27 -9.69 8.60 20.09
CA LEU A 27 -10.05 10.01 20.24
C LEU A 27 -11.51 10.17 20.66
N ALA A 28 -12.43 9.42 20.05
CA ALA A 28 -13.85 9.44 20.42
C ALA A 28 -14.11 8.92 21.85
N GLU A 29 -13.27 8.02 22.35
CA GLU A 29 -13.30 7.53 23.75
C GLU A 29 -12.64 8.51 24.74
N GLY A 30 -12.10 9.63 24.27
CA GLY A 30 -11.53 10.70 25.10
C GLY A 30 -10.04 10.54 25.44
N TYR A 31 -9.33 9.65 24.75
CA TYR A 31 -7.88 9.58 24.84
C TYR A 31 -7.23 10.70 24.02
N THR A 32 -5.97 11.02 24.32
CA THR A 32 -5.17 12.00 23.58
C THR A 32 -3.91 11.36 23.00
N ALA A 33 -3.59 11.63 21.74
CA ALA A 33 -2.38 11.12 21.10
C ALA A 33 -1.11 11.70 21.75
N THR A 34 -0.01 10.94 21.68
CA THR A 34 1.34 11.38 22.05
C THR A 34 2.33 10.76 21.07
N GLU A 35 3.37 11.51 20.69
CA GLU A 35 4.49 11.01 19.86
C GLU A 35 5.56 10.29 20.70
N ASN A 36 5.43 10.33 22.03
CA ASN A 36 6.37 9.70 22.93
C ASN A 36 5.73 8.46 23.59
N PRO A 37 6.19 7.23 23.29
CA PRO A 37 5.65 6.00 23.87
C PRO A 37 5.84 5.93 25.39
N ALA A 38 6.93 6.50 25.91
CA ALA A 38 7.18 6.61 27.35
C ALA A 38 6.22 7.56 28.07
N LYS A 39 5.35 8.30 27.36
CA LYS A 39 4.29 9.13 27.95
C LYS A 39 2.90 8.51 27.84
N ALA A 40 2.72 7.47 27.04
CA ALA A 40 1.43 6.86 26.75
C ALA A 40 0.91 5.98 27.90
N ASP A 41 -0.40 5.90 28.06
CA ASP A 41 -1.08 4.92 28.94
C ASP A 41 -1.49 3.67 28.15
N VAL A 42 -1.61 3.79 26.82
CA VAL A 42 -1.81 2.68 25.88
C VAL A 42 -0.83 2.83 24.73
N VAL A 43 -0.08 1.77 24.44
CA VAL A 43 0.81 1.65 23.29
C VAL A 43 0.22 0.59 22.37
N VAL A 44 -0.13 0.96 21.14
CA VAL A 44 -0.63 0.05 20.12
C VAL A 44 0.46 -0.15 19.07
N LEU A 45 0.81 -1.38 18.75
CA LEU A 45 1.69 -1.72 17.65
C LEU A 45 0.88 -2.44 16.57
N ASN A 46 0.71 -1.81 15.41
CA ASN A 46 0.07 -2.41 14.25
C ASN A 46 1.13 -3.07 13.36
N THR A 47 1.11 -4.40 13.32
CA THR A 47 2.21 -5.23 12.79
C THR A 47 1.98 -5.71 11.37
N CYS A 48 3.08 -6.00 10.68
CA CYS A 48 3.08 -6.65 9.38
C CYS A 48 3.48 -8.13 9.52
N ALA A 49 2.97 -8.98 8.63
CA ALA A 49 3.36 -10.39 8.55
C ALA A 49 3.47 -10.87 7.10
N PHE A 50 3.74 -9.94 6.18
CA PHE A 50 3.73 -10.22 4.75
C PHE A 50 4.93 -11.06 4.31
N ILE A 51 6.13 -10.71 4.78
CA ILE A 51 7.40 -11.41 4.54
C ILE A 51 8.19 -11.52 5.85
N ASP A 52 9.20 -12.38 5.88
CA ASP A 52 10.01 -12.66 7.07
C ASP A 52 10.72 -11.41 7.61
N GLU A 53 11.25 -10.56 6.74
CA GLU A 53 11.91 -9.31 7.15
C GLU A 53 10.93 -8.38 7.89
N ALA A 54 9.68 -8.30 7.40
CA ALA A 54 8.64 -7.48 8.03
C ALA A 54 8.17 -8.05 9.38
N ARG A 55 8.23 -9.39 9.55
CA ARG A 55 7.98 -10.03 10.86
C ARG A 55 9.12 -9.73 11.83
N ALA A 56 10.36 -9.83 11.38
CA ALA A 56 11.53 -9.52 12.18
C ALA A 56 11.52 -8.06 12.65
N GLU A 57 11.20 -7.11 11.75
CA GLU A 57 10.99 -5.70 12.07
C GLU A 57 9.87 -5.51 13.11
N SER A 58 8.74 -6.20 12.92
CA SER A 58 7.60 -6.13 13.85
C SER A 58 7.98 -6.62 15.26
N LYS A 59 8.76 -7.71 15.37
CA LYS A 59 9.26 -8.23 16.63
C LYS A 59 10.27 -7.29 17.30
N ALA A 60 11.25 -6.80 16.54
CA ALA A 60 12.25 -5.85 17.05
C ALA A 60 11.61 -4.56 17.58
N THR A 61 10.60 -4.05 16.86
CA THR A 61 9.85 -2.85 17.27
C THR A 61 9.01 -3.11 18.52
N LEU A 62 8.41 -4.29 18.63
CA LEU A 62 7.68 -4.70 19.83
C LEU A 62 8.58 -4.70 21.07
N GLU A 63 9.77 -5.26 20.94
CA GLU A 63 10.78 -5.29 22.02
C GLU A 63 11.22 -3.87 22.41
N ALA A 64 11.53 -3.03 21.42
CA ALA A 64 11.90 -1.63 21.66
C ALA A 64 10.80 -0.82 22.36
N LEU A 65 9.53 -1.02 21.97
CA LEU A 65 8.39 -0.36 22.60
C LEU A 65 8.16 -0.86 24.03
N ASP A 66 8.37 -2.15 24.31
CA ASP A 66 8.26 -2.70 25.67
C ASP A 66 9.31 -2.12 26.62
N ASP A 67 10.53 -1.88 26.11
CA ASP A 67 11.61 -1.28 26.88
C ASP A 67 11.38 0.21 27.20
N ILE A 68 10.76 0.95 26.29
CA ILE A 68 10.59 2.41 26.41
C ILE A 68 9.27 2.80 27.08
N ARG A 69 8.20 2.01 26.92
CA ARG A 69 6.89 2.32 27.52
C ARG A 69 6.97 2.41 29.04
N LYS A 70 6.03 3.12 29.67
CA LYS A 70 5.92 3.04 31.14
C LYS A 70 5.43 1.64 31.50
N ARG A 71 5.91 1.10 32.62
CA ARG A 71 5.46 -0.21 33.14
C ARG A 71 3.95 -0.27 33.44
N SER A 72 3.30 0.87 33.64
CA SER A 72 1.85 0.97 33.83
C SER A 72 1.05 1.08 32.54
N SER A 73 1.72 1.32 31.40
CA SER A 73 1.07 1.43 30.08
C SER A 73 0.60 0.05 29.65
N ARG A 74 -0.51 -0.03 28.92
CA ARG A 74 -0.91 -1.28 28.26
C ARG A 74 -0.24 -1.38 26.89
N LEU A 75 0.32 -2.53 26.57
CA LEU A 75 0.88 -2.83 25.24
C LEU A 75 -0.11 -3.72 24.48
N VAL A 76 -0.60 -3.23 23.35
CA VAL A 76 -1.54 -3.95 22.48
C VAL A 76 -0.88 -4.17 21.13
N VAL A 77 -0.91 -5.40 20.64
CA VAL A 77 -0.40 -5.77 19.32
C VAL A 77 -1.58 -6.08 18.42
N THR A 78 -1.62 -5.46 17.24
CA THR A 78 -2.66 -5.68 16.21
C THR A 78 -2.03 -5.85 14.83
N GLY A 79 -2.85 -5.97 13.79
CA GLY A 79 -2.39 -6.10 12.40
C GLY A 79 -2.22 -7.55 11.94
N CYS A 80 -1.50 -7.72 10.82
CA CYS A 80 -1.36 -9.02 10.15
C CYS A 80 -0.70 -10.09 11.02
N MET A 81 0.31 -9.73 11.80
CA MET A 81 1.03 -10.70 12.64
C MET A 81 0.17 -11.16 13.81
N ALA A 82 -0.62 -10.25 14.40
CA ALA A 82 -1.59 -10.57 15.44
C ALA A 82 -2.69 -11.52 14.94
N GLU A 83 -3.18 -11.32 13.71
CA GLU A 83 -4.19 -12.19 13.10
C GLU A 83 -3.63 -13.58 12.78
N ARG A 84 -2.42 -13.64 12.21
CA ARG A 84 -1.85 -14.88 11.68
C ARG A 84 -1.13 -15.72 12.73
N ASN A 85 -0.33 -15.08 13.59
CA ASN A 85 0.58 -15.73 14.55
C ASN A 85 0.19 -15.39 16.00
N GLY A 86 -1.09 -15.11 16.25
CA GLY A 86 -1.53 -14.60 17.55
C GLY A 86 -1.19 -15.48 18.75
N ASP A 87 -1.37 -16.79 18.62
CA ASP A 87 -1.06 -17.76 19.69
C ASP A 87 0.44 -17.87 19.96
N GLU A 88 1.26 -17.86 18.90
CA GLU A 88 2.72 -17.89 19.00
C GLU A 88 3.26 -16.61 19.63
N LEU A 89 2.76 -15.45 19.18
CA LEU A 89 3.11 -14.15 19.77
C LEU A 89 2.71 -14.07 21.24
N ALA A 90 1.56 -14.63 21.64
CA ALA A 90 1.13 -14.65 23.03
C ALA A 90 2.06 -15.49 23.91
N ALA A 91 2.58 -16.59 23.37
CA ALA A 91 3.53 -17.46 24.06
C ALA A 91 4.93 -16.86 24.14
N GLU A 92 5.40 -16.22 23.06
CA GLU A 92 6.73 -15.60 22.95
C GLU A 92 6.83 -14.29 23.75
N TYR A 93 5.74 -13.50 23.77
CA TYR A 93 5.70 -12.16 24.39
C TYR A 93 4.60 -12.04 25.46
N PRO A 94 4.72 -12.74 26.62
CA PRO A 94 3.71 -12.73 27.69
C PRO A 94 3.51 -11.35 28.36
N GLN A 95 4.41 -10.39 28.11
CA GLN A 95 4.30 -9.01 28.57
C GLN A 95 3.31 -8.15 27.77
N VAL A 96 2.84 -8.64 26.61
CA VAL A 96 1.82 -7.96 25.79
C VAL A 96 0.46 -8.14 26.46
N ASP A 97 -0.21 -7.03 26.76
CA ASP A 97 -1.49 -7.03 27.49
C ASP A 97 -2.66 -7.53 26.63
N GLN A 98 -2.58 -7.37 25.31
CA GLN A 98 -3.60 -7.84 24.37
C GLN A 98 -2.99 -8.06 22.97
N ILE A 99 -3.31 -9.19 22.35
CA ILE A 99 -3.10 -9.42 20.92
C ILE A 99 -4.48 -9.39 20.26
N ALA A 100 -4.66 -8.51 19.27
CA ALA A 100 -5.94 -8.20 18.66
C ALA A 100 -5.83 -8.27 17.13
N GLY A 101 -6.33 -9.35 16.54
CA GLY A 101 -6.55 -9.46 15.10
C GLY A 101 -7.61 -8.48 14.57
N PHE A 102 -7.89 -8.49 13.26
CA PHE A 102 -8.74 -7.50 12.57
C PHE A 102 -10.17 -7.45 13.11
N GLY A 103 -10.71 -8.58 13.56
CA GLY A 103 -12.06 -8.70 14.13
C GLY A 103 -12.13 -8.55 15.65
N VAL A 104 -11.00 -8.36 16.33
CA VAL A 104 -10.92 -8.30 17.78
C VAL A 104 -10.93 -6.84 18.23
N PRO A 105 -11.93 -6.39 19.00
CA PRO A 105 -11.91 -5.04 19.54
C PRO A 105 -10.67 -4.81 20.39
N ILE A 106 -9.95 -3.72 20.11
CA ILE A 106 -8.91 -3.21 21.02
C ILE A 106 -9.62 -2.76 22.30
N GLN A 107 -9.47 -3.52 23.38
CA GLN A 107 -10.16 -3.28 24.64
C GLN A 107 -9.29 -2.40 25.51
N LEU A 108 -9.67 -1.13 25.67
CA LEU A 108 -8.82 -0.11 26.26
C LEU A 108 -9.14 0.17 27.74
N GLY A 109 -10.38 -0.14 28.18
CA GLY A 109 -10.83 0.04 29.56
C GLY A 109 -10.63 -1.17 30.49
N ARG A 110 -10.52 -0.93 31.81
CA ARG A 110 -10.46 -1.94 32.88
C ARG A 110 -11.79 -2.65 33.20
N LYS A 111 -12.89 -2.35 32.49
CA LYS A 111 -14.19 -2.95 32.81
C LYS A 111 -14.29 -4.33 32.13
N PRO A 112 -14.43 -5.43 32.90
CA PRO A 112 -14.73 -6.72 32.30
C PRO A 112 -16.07 -6.62 31.57
N LEU A 113 -16.10 -7.11 30.32
CA LEU A 113 -17.36 -7.33 29.61
C LEU A 113 -18.20 -8.31 30.44
N LYS A 114 -19.44 -7.93 30.78
CA LYS A 114 -20.46 -8.95 31.03
C LYS A 114 -20.52 -9.77 29.76
N VAL A 115 -20.19 -11.05 29.86
CA VAL A 115 -20.32 -12.03 28.77
C VAL A 115 -21.81 -12.15 28.45
N THR A 116 -22.31 -11.24 27.62
CA THR A 116 -23.50 -11.47 26.81
C THR A 116 -23.04 -12.25 25.59
N SER A 117 -23.77 -13.30 25.24
CA SER A 117 -23.40 -14.40 24.34
C SER A 117 -23.09 -14.03 22.88
N GLU A 118 -23.05 -12.74 22.53
CA GLU A 118 -22.60 -12.24 21.24
C GLU A 118 -21.71 -11.01 21.49
N VAL A 119 -20.40 -11.18 21.35
CA VAL A 119 -19.47 -10.04 21.25
C VAL A 119 -19.69 -9.43 19.87
N PRO A 120 -20.07 -8.14 19.74
CA PRO A 120 -20.21 -7.51 18.44
C PRO A 120 -18.88 -7.63 17.69
N LYS A 121 -18.93 -8.13 16.44
CA LYS A 121 -17.72 -8.17 15.59
C LYS A 121 -17.17 -6.75 15.47
N PHE A 122 -15.87 -6.58 15.70
CA PHE A 122 -15.21 -5.29 15.51
C PHE A 122 -15.02 -5.07 14.01
N ASP A 123 -15.89 -4.26 13.42
CA ASP A 123 -15.81 -3.91 12.00
C ASP A 123 -14.80 -2.77 11.80
N LEU A 124 -13.52 -3.11 11.89
CA LEU A 124 -12.42 -2.18 11.64
C LEU A 124 -12.52 -1.54 10.25
N LEU A 125 -13.10 -2.24 9.26
CA LEU A 125 -13.19 -1.79 7.88
C LEU A 125 -14.14 -0.59 7.73
N ASN A 126 -15.20 -0.47 8.54
CA ASN A 126 -16.19 0.61 8.44
C ASN A 126 -16.17 1.60 9.63
N LEU A 127 -15.13 1.58 10.46
CA LEU A 127 -14.99 2.60 11.51
C LEU A 127 -14.73 4.00 10.92
N PRO A 128 -15.28 5.06 11.55
CA PRO A 128 -14.93 6.43 11.22
C PRO A 128 -13.51 6.75 11.67
N ARG A 129 -12.87 7.70 10.99
CA ARG A 129 -11.49 8.15 11.28
C ARG A 129 -11.38 9.68 11.25
N PRO A 130 -10.38 10.30 11.88
CA PRO A 130 -10.24 11.76 11.85
C PRO A 130 -9.90 12.26 10.44
N LYS A 131 -9.96 13.59 10.26
CA LYS A 131 -9.39 14.25 9.08
C LYS A 131 -7.93 13.85 8.89
N SER A 132 -7.48 13.78 7.64
CA SER A 132 -6.06 13.53 7.37
C SER A 132 -5.21 14.71 7.86
N ALA A 133 -4.02 14.41 8.37
CA ALA A 133 -3.02 15.43 8.67
C ALA A 133 -2.24 15.85 7.42
N ALA A 134 -2.21 14.97 6.41
CA ALA A 134 -1.59 15.20 5.11
C ALA A 134 -2.65 15.65 4.09
N PRO A 135 -2.26 16.31 2.98
CA PRO A 135 -3.19 16.70 1.92
C PRO A 135 -3.65 15.54 1.03
N TRP A 136 -3.34 14.31 1.43
CA TRP A 136 -3.74 13.07 0.80
C TRP A 136 -4.19 12.07 1.87
N ALA A 137 -4.91 11.03 1.45
CA ALA A 137 -5.32 9.95 2.34
C ALA A 137 -5.47 8.62 1.59
N TYR A 138 -5.00 7.53 2.22
CA TYR A 138 -5.36 6.18 1.79
C TYR A 138 -6.80 5.86 2.17
N VAL A 139 -7.56 5.28 1.25
CA VAL A 139 -8.92 4.80 1.51
C VAL A 139 -9.01 3.32 1.13
N LYS A 140 -9.21 2.48 2.15
CA LYS A 140 -9.33 1.04 1.96
C LYS A 140 -10.74 0.66 1.52
N ILE A 141 -10.92 0.25 0.26
CA ILE A 141 -12.26 -0.01 -0.31
C ILE A 141 -12.75 -1.45 -0.16
N ALA A 142 -11.83 -2.38 0.08
CA ALA A 142 -12.12 -3.79 0.31
C ALA A 142 -11.05 -4.42 1.22
N GLU A 143 -11.41 -5.57 1.80
CA GLU A 143 -10.54 -6.41 2.62
C GLU A 143 -10.51 -7.84 2.05
N GLY A 144 -9.42 -8.57 2.24
CA GLY A 144 -9.30 -9.95 1.75
C GLY A 144 -9.12 -10.04 0.23
N CYS A 145 -8.98 -11.27 -0.28
CA CYS A 145 -8.68 -11.51 -1.70
C CYS A 145 -9.11 -12.92 -2.13
N ASP A 146 -9.83 -13.03 -3.25
CA ASP A 146 -10.27 -14.32 -3.81
C ASP A 146 -9.24 -14.97 -4.75
N ARG A 147 -8.07 -14.33 -4.94
CA ARG A 147 -7.01 -14.88 -5.80
C ARG A 147 -6.29 -16.02 -5.11
N SER A 148 -5.99 -17.06 -5.89
CA SER A 148 -5.22 -18.23 -5.43
C SER A 148 -3.76 -18.18 -5.89
N CYS A 149 -3.12 -17.01 -5.80
CA CYS A 149 -1.71 -16.83 -6.14
C CYS A 149 -0.83 -17.81 -5.36
N GLY A 150 0.09 -18.50 -6.04
CA GLY A 150 0.82 -19.62 -5.47
C GLY A 150 1.74 -19.28 -4.28
N PHE A 151 2.20 -18.03 -4.19
CA PHE A 151 3.05 -17.50 -3.12
C PHE A 151 2.27 -16.77 -2.01
N CYS A 152 0.98 -16.48 -2.20
CA CYS A 152 0.28 -15.53 -1.34
C CYS A 152 -0.49 -16.25 -0.23
N ALA A 153 -0.20 -15.90 1.03
CA ALA A 153 -0.93 -16.41 2.19
C ALA A 153 -2.17 -15.56 2.57
N ILE A 154 -2.38 -14.39 1.96
CA ILE A 154 -3.46 -13.45 2.32
C ILE A 154 -4.84 -14.11 2.47
N PRO A 155 -5.29 -15.00 1.54
CA PRO A 155 -6.61 -15.62 1.67
C PRO A 155 -6.78 -16.49 2.92
N SER A 156 -5.69 -16.99 3.52
CA SER A 156 -5.77 -17.87 4.70
C SER A 156 -6.06 -17.11 5.99
N PHE A 157 -5.61 -15.85 6.11
CA PHE A 157 -5.73 -15.07 7.34
C PHE A 157 -6.57 -13.79 7.21
N ARG A 158 -6.66 -13.17 6.02
CA ARG A 158 -7.59 -12.05 5.77
C ARG A 158 -8.93 -12.49 5.18
N GLY A 159 -9.03 -13.75 4.74
CA GLY A 159 -10.25 -14.33 4.19
C GLY A 159 -10.55 -13.91 2.74
N PRO A 160 -11.76 -14.26 2.24
CA PRO A 160 -12.21 -13.91 0.91
C PRO A 160 -12.41 -12.41 0.77
N GLN A 161 -12.60 -11.94 -0.45
CA GLN A 161 -12.83 -10.52 -0.68
C GLN A 161 -14.15 -10.04 -0.06
N VAL A 162 -14.08 -8.91 0.65
CA VAL A 162 -15.22 -8.21 1.26
C VAL A 162 -15.16 -6.74 0.85
N SER A 163 -16.02 -6.35 -0.09
CA SER A 163 -16.14 -4.97 -0.59
C SER A 163 -17.04 -4.11 0.29
N ARG A 164 -16.60 -2.88 0.57
CA ARG A 164 -17.39 -1.89 1.31
C ARG A 164 -18.50 -1.27 0.46
N ASP A 165 -19.51 -0.74 1.14
CA ASP A 165 -20.56 0.05 0.52
C ASP A 165 -20.01 1.34 -0.10
N VAL A 166 -20.46 1.67 -1.31
CA VAL A 166 -20.09 2.92 -2.00
C VAL A 166 -20.40 4.14 -1.12
N SER A 167 -21.59 4.20 -0.50
CA SER A 167 -21.96 5.31 0.38
C SER A 167 -21.04 5.46 1.60
N SER A 168 -20.55 4.35 2.17
CA SER A 168 -19.57 4.34 3.27
C SER A 168 -18.22 4.89 2.80
N ILE A 169 -17.77 4.49 1.60
CA ILE A 169 -16.52 4.98 1.00
C ILE A 169 -16.61 6.48 0.71
N LEU A 170 -17.68 6.93 0.05
CA LEU A 170 -17.85 8.35 -0.28
C LEU A 170 -17.95 9.22 0.98
N ALA A 171 -18.65 8.75 2.02
CA ALA A 171 -18.70 9.45 3.30
C ALA A 171 -17.32 9.54 3.97
N GLU A 172 -16.49 8.49 3.89
CA GLU A 172 -15.12 8.54 4.39
C GLU A 172 -14.24 9.51 3.58
N VAL A 173 -14.40 9.55 2.24
CA VAL A 173 -13.71 10.51 1.37
C VAL A 173 -14.04 11.95 1.75
N GLU A 174 -15.31 12.27 2.02
CA GLU A 174 -15.70 13.59 2.53
C GLU A 174 -15.12 13.87 3.92
N GLN A 175 -15.07 12.85 4.78
CA GLN A 175 -14.60 13.00 6.15
C GLN A 175 -13.10 13.25 6.25
N VAL A 176 -12.29 12.65 5.37
CA VAL A 176 -10.83 12.86 5.38
C VAL A 176 -10.43 14.25 4.86
N ASP A 177 -11.22 14.83 3.95
CA ASP A 177 -11.10 16.21 3.45
C ASP A 177 -9.69 16.53 2.89
N VAL A 178 -9.33 15.88 1.79
CA VAL A 178 -7.99 15.92 1.17
C VAL A 178 -8.04 16.22 -0.33
N ARG A 179 -6.89 16.58 -0.92
CA ARG A 179 -6.76 16.86 -2.35
C ARG A 179 -6.51 15.60 -3.18
N GLU A 180 -5.82 14.61 -2.62
CA GLU A 180 -5.55 13.30 -3.27
C GLU A 180 -6.12 12.14 -2.45
N ILE A 181 -6.91 11.29 -3.09
CA ILE A 181 -7.37 10.02 -2.52
C ILE A 181 -6.60 8.87 -3.16
N VAL A 182 -6.02 7.99 -2.33
CA VAL A 182 -5.32 6.80 -2.79
C VAL A 182 -6.10 5.55 -2.41
N LEU A 183 -6.74 4.93 -3.40
CA LEU A 183 -7.56 3.74 -3.21
C LEU A 183 -6.68 2.51 -3.05
N VAL A 184 -6.92 1.77 -1.96
CA VAL A 184 -6.16 0.56 -1.61
C VAL A 184 -7.08 -0.62 -1.31
N ALA A 185 -6.63 -1.80 -1.72
CA ALA A 185 -7.19 -3.10 -1.36
C ALA A 185 -6.10 -4.17 -1.58
N GLN A 186 -6.40 -5.44 -1.34
CA GLN A 186 -5.53 -6.55 -1.74
C GLN A 186 -5.66 -6.86 -3.24
N ASP A 187 -6.86 -6.75 -3.80
CA ASP A 187 -7.12 -6.76 -5.24
C ASP A 187 -8.15 -5.68 -5.59
N LEU A 188 -7.66 -4.51 -5.99
CA LEU A 188 -8.50 -3.33 -6.16
C LEU A 188 -9.49 -3.46 -7.33
N ALA A 189 -9.04 -4.08 -8.43
CA ALA A 189 -9.84 -4.23 -9.64
C ALA A 189 -11.00 -5.24 -9.47
N SER A 190 -10.96 -6.05 -8.42
CA SER A 190 -12.01 -7.00 -8.09
C SER A 190 -13.15 -6.38 -7.28
N TYR A 191 -13.07 -5.11 -6.87
CA TYR A 191 -14.10 -4.45 -6.05
C TYR A 191 -15.52 -4.64 -6.61
N GLY A 192 -16.43 -5.05 -5.73
CA GLY A 192 -17.85 -5.35 -5.98
C GLY A 192 -18.16 -6.66 -6.68
N LYS A 193 -17.16 -7.47 -7.08
CA LYS A 193 -17.41 -8.82 -7.64
C LYS A 193 -17.97 -9.80 -6.62
N ASP A 194 -17.69 -9.58 -5.34
CA ASP A 194 -18.23 -10.34 -4.21
C ASP A 194 -19.70 -9.99 -3.89
N ARG A 195 -20.21 -8.87 -4.43
CA ARG A 195 -21.58 -8.37 -4.20
C ARG A 195 -22.27 -7.95 -5.51
N PRO A 196 -22.42 -8.87 -6.48
CA PRO A 196 -22.89 -8.52 -7.84
C PRO A 196 -24.32 -7.98 -7.87
N ASP A 197 -25.20 -8.43 -6.98
CA ASP A 197 -26.61 -7.98 -6.94
C ASP A 197 -26.78 -6.57 -6.35
N GLU A 198 -25.80 -6.11 -5.55
CA GLU A 198 -25.87 -4.84 -4.82
C GLU A 198 -24.97 -3.75 -5.45
N LEU A 199 -23.75 -4.12 -5.83
CA LEU A 199 -22.73 -3.21 -6.39
C LEU A 199 -22.57 -3.35 -7.91
N GLY A 200 -22.80 -4.55 -8.46
CA GLY A 200 -22.59 -4.85 -9.87
C GLY A 200 -21.13 -5.20 -10.20
N ALA A 201 -20.95 -6.14 -11.15
CA ALA A 201 -19.65 -6.48 -11.71
C ALA A 201 -19.14 -5.31 -12.57
N GLY A 202 -18.20 -4.51 -12.05
CA GLY A 202 -17.73 -3.27 -12.67
C GLY A 202 -17.88 -2.02 -11.80
N SER A 203 -18.39 -2.18 -10.57
CA SER A 203 -18.57 -1.08 -9.60
C SER A 203 -17.31 -0.24 -9.37
N ILE A 204 -16.10 -0.79 -9.53
CA ILE A 204 -14.85 -0.04 -9.40
C ILE A 204 -14.78 1.16 -10.36
N VAL A 205 -15.26 1.00 -11.61
CA VAL A 205 -15.24 2.09 -12.61
C VAL A 205 -16.14 3.24 -12.14
N GLN A 206 -17.34 2.92 -11.66
CA GLN A 206 -18.27 3.93 -11.16
C GLN A 206 -17.75 4.58 -9.88
N LEU A 207 -17.20 3.79 -8.94
CA LEU A 207 -16.61 4.30 -7.71
C LEU A 207 -15.47 5.30 -8.00
N VAL A 208 -14.58 4.97 -8.93
CA VAL A 208 -13.48 5.88 -9.33
C VAL A 208 -14.03 7.18 -9.89
N ARG A 209 -15.05 7.12 -10.75
CA ARG A 209 -15.70 8.32 -11.30
C ARG A 209 -16.37 9.17 -10.23
N ASP A 210 -17.07 8.54 -9.29
CA ASP A 210 -17.75 9.23 -8.19
C ASP A 210 -16.73 9.96 -7.31
N ILE A 211 -15.67 9.28 -6.88
CA ILE A 211 -14.60 9.88 -6.06
C ILE A 211 -13.86 10.98 -6.84
N SER A 212 -13.57 10.75 -8.12
CA SER A 212 -12.91 11.74 -8.98
C SER A 212 -13.74 13.02 -9.19
N SER A 213 -15.04 12.99 -8.90
CA SER A 213 -15.89 14.20 -8.92
C SER A 213 -15.80 15.02 -7.62
N MET A 214 -15.20 14.46 -6.57
CA MET A 214 -15.14 15.03 -5.22
C MET A 214 -13.76 15.58 -4.86
N VAL A 215 -12.69 15.03 -5.44
CA VAL A 215 -11.29 15.39 -5.15
C VAL A 215 -10.50 15.63 -6.44
N ASP A 216 -9.39 16.36 -6.34
CA ASP A 216 -8.59 16.72 -7.52
C ASP A 216 -7.84 15.52 -8.11
N TRP A 217 -7.28 14.65 -7.24
CA TRP A 217 -6.48 13.49 -7.63
C TRP A 217 -7.02 12.20 -7.03
N VAL A 218 -7.15 11.16 -7.86
CA VAL A 218 -7.47 9.80 -7.40
C VAL A 218 -6.46 8.80 -7.94
N ARG A 219 -5.74 8.15 -7.05
CA ARG A 219 -4.74 7.13 -7.37
C ARG A 219 -5.25 5.74 -7.01
N LEU A 220 -4.91 4.77 -7.85
CA LEU A 220 -5.26 3.37 -7.63
C LEU A 220 -3.98 2.55 -7.45
N LEU A 221 -3.91 1.81 -6.34
CA LEU A 221 -2.80 0.89 -6.06
C LEU A 221 -3.28 -0.57 -6.07
N TYR A 222 -2.36 -1.50 -6.31
CA TYR A 222 -2.60 -2.94 -6.27
C TYR A 222 -3.59 -3.44 -7.34
N LEU A 223 -3.39 -3.01 -8.59
CA LEU A 223 -4.21 -3.47 -9.72
C LEU A 223 -3.72 -4.84 -10.23
N TYR A 224 -4.64 -5.80 -10.29
CA TYR A 224 -4.36 -7.08 -10.93
C TYR A 224 -4.50 -6.96 -12.46
N PRO A 225 -3.48 -7.32 -13.25
CA PRO A 225 -3.41 -6.97 -14.67
C PRO A 225 -4.51 -7.59 -15.56
N SER A 226 -5.10 -8.72 -15.17
CA SER A 226 -6.19 -9.34 -15.95
C SER A 226 -7.49 -8.54 -15.90
N ASP A 227 -7.68 -7.76 -14.85
CA ASP A 227 -8.96 -7.08 -14.56
C ASP A 227 -8.92 -5.60 -14.91
N LEU A 228 -7.82 -5.15 -15.50
CA LEU A 228 -7.70 -3.82 -16.08
C LEU A 228 -8.48 -3.78 -17.40
N SER A 229 -9.77 -3.44 -17.35
CA SER A 229 -10.58 -3.22 -18.55
C SER A 229 -10.24 -1.87 -19.20
N ASP A 230 -10.59 -1.71 -20.48
CA ASP A 230 -10.45 -0.41 -21.16
C ASP A 230 -11.26 0.69 -20.44
N GLU A 231 -12.46 0.37 -19.96
CA GLU A 231 -13.28 1.31 -19.18
C GLU A 231 -12.61 1.76 -17.87
N LEU A 232 -11.85 0.87 -17.22
CA LEU A 232 -11.09 1.21 -16.02
C LEU A 232 -9.85 2.05 -16.37
N ILE A 233 -9.19 1.78 -17.49
CA ILE A 233 -8.10 2.61 -17.99
C ILE A 233 -8.60 4.04 -18.23
N ASP A 234 -9.71 4.19 -18.97
CA ASP A 234 -10.31 5.50 -19.25
C ASP A 234 -10.71 6.23 -17.95
N ALA A 235 -11.26 5.49 -16.97
CA ALA A 235 -11.60 6.05 -15.68
C ALA A 235 -10.37 6.54 -14.90
N ILE A 236 -9.26 5.78 -14.90
CA ILE A 236 -7.99 6.18 -14.26
C ILE A 236 -7.41 7.41 -14.94
N LEU A 237 -7.40 7.48 -16.27
CA LEU A 237 -6.89 8.65 -16.99
C LEU A 237 -7.69 9.91 -16.66
N ALA A 238 -9.00 9.79 -16.41
CA ALA A 238 -9.86 10.90 -16.04
C ALA A 238 -9.63 11.43 -14.61
N THR A 239 -8.90 10.73 -13.74
CA THR A 239 -8.66 11.15 -12.35
C THR A 239 -7.56 12.22 -12.20
N GLY A 240 -6.93 12.62 -13.31
CA GLY A 240 -5.74 13.48 -13.29
C GLY A 240 -4.47 12.77 -12.83
N VAL A 241 -4.54 11.46 -12.51
CA VAL A 241 -3.41 10.66 -12.06
C VAL A 241 -3.26 9.42 -12.97
N PRO A 242 -2.63 9.55 -14.15
CA PRO A 242 -2.37 8.42 -15.05
C PRO A 242 -1.26 7.53 -14.50
N TYR A 243 -1.52 6.88 -13.37
CA TYR A 243 -0.59 6.04 -12.62
C TYR A 243 -1.16 4.62 -12.51
N PHE A 244 -0.40 3.65 -12.99
CA PHE A 244 -0.81 2.25 -13.08
C PHE A 244 0.14 1.37 -12.24
N ASP A 245 -0.27 1.03 -11.02
CA ASP A 245 0.41 0.06 -10.17
C ASP A 245 -0.06 -1.36 -10.49
N LEU A 246 0.62 -2.00 -11.44
CA LEU A 246 0.31 -3.33 -11.93
C LEU A 246 1.11 -4.37 -11.18
N SER A 247 0.45 -5.20 -10.39
CA SER A 247 1.12 -6.31 -9.73
C SER A 247 1.44 -7.39 -10.77
N LEU A 248 2.63 -7.42 -11.40
CA LEU A 248 2.99 -8.42 -12.42
C LEU A 248 3.65 -9.69 -11.84
N GLN A 249 4.39 -9.58 -10.74
CA GLN A 249 5.16 -10.63 -10.05
C GLN A 249 6.25 -11.32 -10.87
N HIS A 250 6.02 -11.66 -12.14
CA HIS A 250 7.00 -12.23 -13.05
C HIS A 250 6.53 -12.02 -14.50
N VAL A 251 7.29 -12.44 -15.51
CA VAL A 251 6.91 -12.28 -16.93
C VAL A 251 6.99 -13.56 -17.77
N SER A 252 7.85 -14.52 -17.39
CA SER A 252 7.85 -15.84 -18.01
C SER A 252 6.50 -16.53 -17.83
N LYS A 253 5.93 -17.01 -18.95
CA LYS A 253 4.60 -17.61 -19.01
C LYS A 253 4.49 -18.90 -18.20
N GLU A 254 5.46 -19.79 -18.31
CA GLU A 254 5.46 -21.06 -17.56
C GLU A 254 5.71 -20.80 -16.07
N HIS A 255 6.53 -19.79 -15.76
CA HIS A 255 6.77 -19.37 -14.39
C HIS A 255 5.52 -18.76 -13.74
N LEU A 256 4.84 -17.83 -14.43
CA LEU A 256 3.58 -17.24 -13.98
C LEU A 256 2.48 -18.28 -13.77
N ARG A 257 2.38 -19.30 -14.63
CA ARG A 257 1.45 -20.42 -14.44
C ARG A 257 1.74 -21.21 -13.16
N ARG A 258 3.01 -21.47 -12.85
CA ARG A 258 3.42 -22.10 -11.58
C ARG A 258 3.02 -21.23 -10.38
N MET A 259 3.19 -19.92 -10.50
CA MET A 259 2.68 -18.94 -9.51
C MET A 259 1.15 -18.80 -9.50
N ARG A 260 0.41 -19.56 -10.33
CA ARG A 260 -1.05 -19.46 -10.52
C ARG A 260 -1.52 -18.07 -10.93
N ARG A 261 -0.73 -17.40 -11.75
CA ARG A 261 -0.99 -16.06 -12.26
C ARG A 261 -1.32 -16.06 -13.75
N TRP A 262 -1.98 -14.98 -14.15
CA TRP A 262 -2.31 -14.71 -15.54
C TRP A 262 -1.27 -13.79 -16.17
N GLY A 263 -1.01 -13.99 -17.45
CA GLY A 263 -0.18 -13.11 -18.27
C GLY A 263 1.11 -13.77 -18.75
N ASP A 264 1.86 -12.97 -19.50
CA ASP A 264 3.19 -13.28 -20.04
C ASP A 264 3.81 -11.95 -20.51
N LYS A 265 5.12 -11.98 -20.84
CA LYS A 265 5.89 -10.84 -21.33
C LYS A 265 5.15 -10.04 -22.40
N ASP A 266 4.72 -10.69 -23.47
CA ASP A 266 4.11 -10.04 -24.64
C ASP A 266 2.80 -9.33 -24.27
N ARG A 267 1.94 -10.01 -23.49
CA ARG A 267 0.66 -9.42 -23.04
C ARG A 267 0.84 -8.19 -22.17
N PHE A 268 1.85 -8.19 -21.32
CA PHE A 268 2.14 -7.04 -20.45
C PHE A 268 2.67 -5.87 -21.28
N LEU A 269 3.60 -6.12 -22.20
CA LEU A 269 4.13 -5.10 -23.10
C LEU A 269 3.05 -4.50 -24.00
N GLU A 270 2.19 -5.33 -24.60
CA GLU A 270 1.08 -4.86 -25.43
C GLU A 270 0.14 -3.93 -24.64
N ARG A 271 -0.17 -4.30 -23.40
CA ARG A 271 -1.04 -3.51 -22.52
C ARG A 271 -0.40 -2.18 -22.11
N ILE A 272 0.88 -2.18 -21.73
CA ILE A 272 1.63 -0.97 -21.40
C ILE A 272 1.72 -0.04 -22.63
N ALA A 273 2.05 -0.61 -23.80
CA ALA A 273 2.14 0.14 -25.05
C ALA A 273 0.80 0.76 -25.45
N ARG A 274 -0.31 0.03 -25.29
CA ARG A 274 -1.67 0.55 -25.52
C ARG A 274 -1.94 1.76 -24.63
N ILE A 275 -1.67 1.68 -23.33
CA ILE A 275 -1.92 2.79 -22.39
C ILE A 275 -1.03 3.99 -22.75
N ARG A 276 0.26 3.77 -23.04
CA ARG A 276 1.17 4.83 -23.49
C ARG A 276 0.79 5.47 -24.82
N SER A 277 0.10 4.74 -25.69
CA SER A 277 -0.43 5.33 -26.94
C SER A 277 -1.55 6.32 -26.70
N ILE A 278 -2.29 6.18 -25.60
CA ILE A 278 -3.38 7.07 -25.19
C ILE A 278 -2.84 8.22 -24.34
N GLU A 279 -2.01 7.90 -23.34
CA GLU A 279 -1.36 8.86 -22.46
C GLU A 279 0.15 8.58 -22.41
N PRO A 280 0.96 9.27 -23.24
CA PRO A 280 2.41 9.07 -23.31
C PRO A 280 3.13 9.30 -21.97
N ASN A 281 2.56 10.13 -21.10
CA ASN A 281 3.11 10.43 -19.79
C ASN A 281 2.64 9.47 -18.69
N ALA A 282 1.89 8.40 -19.02
CA ALA A 282 1.42 7.45 -18.02
C ALA A 282 2.59 6.83 -17.26
N THR A 283 2.47 6.83 -15.93
CA THR A 283 3.45 6.24 -15.01
C THR A 283 3.07 4.81 -14.69
N PHE A 284 4.03 3.91 -14.77
CA PHE A 284 3.83 2.49 -14.46
C PHE A 284 4.69 2.06 -13.30
N ARG A 285 4.05 1.37 -12.36
CA ARG A 285 4.70 0.69 -11.25
C ARG A 285 4.40 -0.80 -11.30
N SER A 286 5.39 -1.63 -10.96
CA SER A 286 5.19 -3.06 -10.79
C SER A 286 6.08 -3.61 -9.67
N ASN A 287 5.74 -4.82 -9.21
CA ASN A 287 6.56 -5.58 -8.29
C ASN A 287 6.87 -6.95 -8.90
N PHE A 288 8.07 -7.47 -8.64
CA PHE A 288 8.54 -8.76 -9.12
C PHE A 288 9.10 -9.60 -7.98
N ILE A 289 8.87 -10.90 -8.05
CA ILE A 289 9.36 -11.90 -7.11
C ILE A 289 10.40 -12.74 -7.85
N VAL A 290 11.60 -12.80 -7.28
CA VAL A 290 12.74 -13.58 -7.78
C VAL A 290 12.94 -14.80 -6.90
N GLY A 291 13.19 -15.95 -7.50
CA GLY A 291 13.51 -17.19 -6.80
C GLY A 291 12.30 -18.04 -6.41
N TYR A 292 11.13 -17.78 -7.00
CA TYR A 292 9.98 -18.66 -6.80
C TYR A 292 10.30 -20.09 -7.29
N PRO A 293 9.82 -21.15 -6.61
CA PRO A 293 10.26 -22.52 -6.88
C PRO A 293 10.20 -22.92 -8.36
N GLY A 294 11.35 -23.32 -8.88
CA GLY A 294 11.58 -23.75 -10.26
C GLY A 294 11.93 -22.62 -11.25
N GLU A 295 12.26 -21.42 -10.79
CA GLU A 295 12.77 -20.33 -11.64
C GLU A 295 14.09 -20.71 -12.31
N THR A 296 14.11 -20.74 -13.64
CA THR A 296 15.30 -21.05 -14.44
C THR A 296 16.08 -19.80 -14.82
N GLU A 297 17.28 -19.97 -15.39
CA GLU A 297 18.05 -18.87 -15.99
C GLU A 297 17.27 -18.19 -17.13
N GLU A 298 16.64 -18.97 -18.01
CA GLU A 298 15.79 -18.46 -19.10
C GLU A 298 14.56 -17.67 -18.59
N ASP A 299 13.99 -18.06 -17.44
CA ASP A 299 12.90 -17.30 -16.81
C ASP A 299 13.39 -15.90 -16.37
N HIS A 300 14.59 -15.85 -15.78
CA HIS A 300 15.23 -14.62 -15.32
C HIS A 300 15.69 -13.72 -16.48
N ASP A 301 16.26 -14.29 -17.54
CA ASP A 301 16.65 -13.55 -18.75
C ASP A 301 15.44 -12.84 -19.39
N GLN A 302 14.29 -13.53 -19.47
CA GLN A 302 13.05 -12.91 -19.93
C GLN A 302 12.60 -11.74 -19.06
N LEU A 303 12.83 -11.81 -17.74
CA LEU A 303 12.52 -10.73 -16.81
C LEU A 303 13.46 -9.54 -17.01
N LEU A 304 14.77 -9.77 -17.14
CA LEU A 304 15.75 -8.72 -17.45
C LEU A 304 15.38 -7.99 -18.75
N ASP A 305 15.06 -8.75 -19.81
CA ASP A 305 14.66 -8.19 -21.09
C ASP A 305 13.34 -7.43 -21.01
N PHE A 306 12.37 -7.94 -20.25
CA PHE A 306 11.12 -7.22 -20.03
C PHE A 306 11.35 -5.89 -19.31
N VAL A 307 12.15 -5.86 -18.24
CA VAL A 307 12.42 -4.60 -17.51
C VAL A 307 12.99 -3.56 -18.46
N ARG A 308 13.99 -3.94 -19.29
CA ARG A 308 14.59 -3.06 -20.31
C ARG A 308 13.59 -2.58 -21.35
N GLU A 309 12.69 -3.44 -21.82
CA GLU A 309 11.75 -3.12 -22.90
C GLU A 309 10.51 -2.34 -22.41
N ALA A 310 9.99 -2.72 -21.24
CA ALA A 310 8.79 -2.14 -20.66
C ALA A 310 9.01 -0.71 -20.16
N GLN A 311 10.25 -0.32 -19.84
CA GLN A 311 10.58 1.06 -19.44
C GLN A 311 9.72 1.57 -18.28
N LEU A 312 9.48 0.71 -17.28
CA LEU A 312 8.63 1.04 -16.12
C LEU A 312 9.27 2.14 -15.28
N ASP A 313 8.44 3.05 -14.75
CA ASP A 313 8.91 4.16 -13.92
C ASP A 313 9.39 3.67 -12.56
N TRP A 314 8.70 2.68 -11.99
CA TRP A 314 8.96 2.16 -10.65
C TRP A 314 8.88 0.63 -10.64
N CYS A 315 9.93 -0.04 -10.15
CA CYS A 315 9.89 -1.48 -9.93
C CYS A 315 10.37 -1.84 -8.52
N GLY A 316 9.56 -2.62 -7.81
CA GLY A 316 9.99 -3.33 -6.60
C GLY A 316 10.47 -4.74 -6.95
N PHE A 317 11.64 -5.14 -6.46
CA PHE A 317 12.16 -6.51 -6.60
C PHE A 317 12.33 -7.16 -5.23
N PHE A 318 11.69 -8.30 -5.05
CA PHE A 318 11.61 -9.04 -3.80
C PHE A 318 12.13 -10.46 -3.99
N SER A 319 12.90 -10.96 -3.04
CA SER A 319 13.20 -12.39 -2.94
C SER A 319 11.93 -13.16 -2.60
N PHE A 320 11.81 -14.37 -3.13
CA PHE A 320 10.76 -15.28 -2.73
C PHE A 320 10.97 -15.71 -1.27
N SER A 321 10.02 -15.38 -0.40
CA SER A 321 9.94 -15.89 0.97
C SER A 321 8.91 -17.04 1.00
N PRO A 322 9.30 -18.25 1.46
CA PRO A 322 8.40 -19.38 1.56
C PRO A 322 7.43 -19.21 2.73
N GLU A 323 6.15 -19.24 2.42
CA GLU A 323 5.09 -18.96 3.39
C GLU A 323 4.29 -20.21 3.74
N GLU A 324 4.07 -20.45 5.04
CA GLU A 324 3.27 -21.58 5.51
C GLU A 324 1.85 -21.58 4.93
N GLY A 325 1.39 -22.75 4.50
CA GLY A 325 0.07 -22.92 3.90
C GLY A 325 -0.04 -22.46 2.43
N THR A 326 1.02 -21.93 1.83
CA THR A 326 1.02 -21.54 0.42
C THR A 326 1.31 -22.72 -0.52
N HIS A 327 0.87 -22.61 -1.77
CA HIS A 327 1.14 -23.63 -2.78
C HIS A 327 2.64 -23.75 -3.08
N ALA A 328 3.36 -22.63 -3.03
CA ALA A 328 4.80 -22.57 -3.30
C ALA A 328 5.62 -23.52 -2.42
N LEU A 329 5.23 -23.67 -1.14
CA LEU A 329 5.91 -24.55 -0.19
C LEU A 329 5.85 -26.04 -0.58
N THR A 330 4.89 -26.41 -1.43
CA THR A 330 4.71 -27.80 -1.90
C THR A 330 5.48 -28.09 -3.20
N LEU A 331 6.09 -27.08 -3.82
CA LEU A 331 6.76 -27.21 -5.11
C LEU A 331 8.24 -27.56 -4.93
N PRO A 332 8.81 -28.42 -5.79
CA PRO A 332 10.25 -28.68 -5.82
C PRO A 332 11.01 -27.53 -6.50
N GLY A 333 12.34 -27.56 -6.39
CA GLY A 333 13.22 -26.64 -7.12
C GLY A 333 13.36 -25.27 -6.46
N HIS A 334 13.52 -25.25 -5.13
CA HIS A 334 13.86 -24.02 -4.41
C HIS A 334 15.17 -23.43 -4.94
N VAL A 335 15.18 -22.12 -5.09
CA VAL A 335 16.34 -21.36 -5.54
C VAL A 335 17.17 -20.97 -4.33
N GLU A 336 18.49 -21.17 -4.40
CA GLU A 336 19.41 -20.80 -3.33
C GLU A 336 19.40 -19.28 -3.12
N GLU A 337 19.50 -18.85 -1.86
CA GLU A 337 19.46 -17.44 -1.49
C GLU A 337 20.56 -16.61 -2.17
N SER A 338 21.75 -17.18 -2.33
CA SER A 338 22.85 -16.52 -3.05
C SER A 338 22.48 -16.19 -4.50
N LEU A 339 21.77 -17.09 -5.18
CA LEU A 339 21.33 -16.89 -6.57
C LEU A 339 20.18 -15.88 -6.63
N MET A 340 19.26 -15.89 -5.66
CA MET A 340 18.22 -14.85 -5.57
C MET A 340 18.85 -13.46 -5.41
N ASN A 341 19.86 -13.32 -4.54
CA ASN A 341 20.55 -12.06 -4.31
C ASN A 341 21.31 -11.56 -5.54
N GLU A 342 21.95 -12.46 -6.30
CA GLU A 342 22.60 -12.13 -7.58
C GLU A 342 21.59 -11.59 -8.59
N ARG A 343 20.49 -12.32 -8.81
CA ARG A 343 19.40 -11.92 -9.71
C ARG A 343 18.75 -10.59 -9.31
N LEU A 344 18.54 -10.36 -8.01
CA LEU A 344 18.03 -9.10 -7.50
C LEU A 344 18.98 -7.93 -7.76
N ALA A 345 20.30 -8.16 -7.63
CA ALA A 345 21.29 -7.13 -7.89
C ALA A 345 21.28 -6.70 -9.36
N GLU A 346 21.22 -7.66 -10.29
CA GLU A 346 21.13 -7.37 -11.74
C GLU A 346 19.87 -6.56 -12.10
N LEU A 347 18.71 -6.95 -11.56
CA LEU A 347 17.45 -6.26 -11.81
C LEU A 347 17.44 -4.84 -11.24
N ARG A 348 18.00 -4.64 -10.04
CA ARG A 348 18.13 -3.33 -9.41
C ARG A 348 19.06 -2.42 -10.20
N GLU A 349 20.21 -2.92 -10.65
CA GLU A 349 21.14 -2.13 -11.46
C GLU A 349 20.47 -1.62 -12.75
N ILE A 350 19.68 -2.46 -13.42
CA ILE A 350 18.92 -2.05 -14.62
C ILE A 350 17.87 -1.00 -14.26
N GLN A 351 17.06 -1.24 -13.22
CA GLN A 351 15.97 -0.34 -12.85
C GLN A 351 16.47 1.01 -12.33
N ASP A 352 17.56 1.05 -11.58
CA ASP A 352 18.13 2.29 -11.03
C ASP A 352 18.56 3.23 -12.15
N ASN A 353 19.25 2.69 -13.17
CA ASN A 353 19.64 3.44 -14.36
C ASN A 353 18.40 3.96 -15.11
N MET A 354 17.39 3.12 -15.31
CA MET A 354 16.17 3.50 -16.02
C MET A 354 15.34 4.55 -15.29
N THR A 355 15.24 4.42 -13.95
CA THR A 355 14.54 5.40 -13.11
C THR A 355 15.24 6.74 -13.23
N ALA A 356 16.57 6.77 -13.10
CA ALA A 356 17.38 7.97 -13.25
C ALA A 356 17.20 8.62 -14.63
N GLU A 357 17.29 7.85 -15.73
CA GLU A 357 17.09 8.38 -17.09
C GLU A 357 15.69 9.02 -17.27
N ARG A 358 14.65 8.40 -16.70
CA ARG A 358 13.28 8.95 -16.76
C ARG A 358 13.13 10.20 -15.90
N ARG A 359 13.83 10.29 -14.77
CA ARG A 359 13.84 11.50 -13.94
C ARG A 359 14.61 12.62 -14.63
N ASP A 360 15.76 12.31 -15.24
CA ASP A 360 16.56 13.27 -16.01
C ASP A 360 15.79 13.84 -17.21
N ALA A 361 14.91 13.05 -17.83
CA ALA A 361 14.04 13.52 -18.90
C ALA A 361 13.03 14.60 -18.46
N LEU A 362 12.84 14.82 -17.15
CA LEU A 362 11.99 15.89 -16.61
C LEU A 362 12.76 17.19 -16.36
N LEU A 363 14.10 17.21 -16.49
CA LEU A 363 14.91 18.40 -16.27
C LEU A 363 14.50 19.54 -17.22
N GLY A 364 14.18 20.69 -16.64
CA GLY A 364 13.70 21.88 -17.35
C GLY A 364 12.20 21.87 -17.67
N GLU A 365 11.50 20.76 -17.43
CA GLU A 365 10.06 20.69 -17.65
C GLU A 365 9.29 21.36 -16.51
N THR A 366 8.15 21.96 -16.85
CA THR A 366 7.21 22.49 -15.85
C THR A 366 6.20 21.41 -15.49
N ILE A 367 6.20 20.99 -14.23
CA ILE A 367 5.30 19.95 -13.70
C ILE A 367 4.37 20.53 -12.63
N GLN A 368 3.20 19.91 -12.48
CA GLN A 368 2.28 20.21 -11.39
C GLN A 368 2.58 19.28 -10.20
N VAL A 369 2.71 19.87 -9.01
CA VAL A 369 2.98 19.14 -7.77
C VAL A 369 1.99 19.51 -6.67
N LEU A 370 1.64 18.54 -5.83
CA LEU A 370 0.94 18.72 -4.56
C LEU A 370 1.99 18.81 -3.45
N VAL A 371 1.98 19.87 -2.65
CA VAL A 371 2.90 20.02 -1.52
C VAL A 371 2.35 19.25 -0.33
N ASP A 372 3.06 18.19 0.06
CA ASP A 372 2.66 17.28 1.15
C ASP A 372 3.05 17.83 2.51
N GLU A 373 4.28 18.33 2.62
CA GLU A 373 4.90 18.88 3.82
C GLU A 373 5.80 20.07 3.46
N PRO A 374 6.20 20.92 4.42
CA PRO A 374 7.13 22.01 4.12
C PRO A 374 8.40 21.49 3.45
N GLY A 375 8.61 21.90 2.20
CA GLY A 375 9.77 21.52 1.39
C GLY A 375 9.64 20.20 0.59
N ILE A 376 8.54 19.46 0.77
CA ILE A 376 8.32 18.15 0.15
C ILE A 376 7.00 18.17 -0.63
N ALA A 377 7.06 17.84 -1.91
CA ALA A 377 5.93 17.75 -2.81
C ALA A 377 5.98 16.48 -3.66
N ARG A 378 4.88 16.18 -4.35
CA ARG A 378 4.77 15.05 -5.30
C ARG A 378 4.03 15.47 -6.55
N SER A 379 4.44 14.95 -7.70
CA SER A 379 3.62 15.00 -8.91
C SER A 379 2.65 13.81 -8.94
N PHE A 380 1.85 13.69 -9.99
CA PHE A 380 1.02 12.50 -10.19
C PHE A 380 1.87 11.21 -10.32
N ARG A 381 3.16 11.33 -10.64
CA ARG A 381 4.06 10.20 -10.89
C ARG A 381 4.56 9.53 -9.62
N GLU A 382 4.44 10.17 -8.46
CA GLU A 382 4.92 9.66 -7.17
C GLU A 382 3.74 9.27 -6.27
N ALA A 383 3.62 7.99 -5.93
CA ALA A 383 2.72 7.55 -4.87
C ALA A 383 3.26 8.03 -3.49
N PRO A 384 2.38 8.51 -2.60
CA PRO A 384 2.81 8.94 -1.26
C PRO A 384 3.51 7.79 -0.53
N GLU A 385 4.56 8.11 0.24
CA GLU A 385 5.34 7.19 1.10
C GLU A 385 6.00 5.98 0.41
N ILE A 386 5.84 5.79 -0.91
CA ILE A 386 6.27 4.58 -1.63
C ILE A 386 7.33 4.89 -2.69
N ASP A 387 7.12 5.92 -3.49
CA ASP A 387 7.99 6.28 -4.61
C ASP A 387 8.95 7.43 -4.19
N GLY A 388 9.54 8.14 -5.16
CA GLY A 388 10.39 9.31 -4.90
C GLY A 388 9.62 10.55 -4.44
N VAL A 389 10.35 11.63 -4.17
CA VAL A 389 9.79 12.94 -3.79
C VAL A 389 10.30 14.07 -4.68
N VAL A 390 9.55 15.18 -4.71
CA VAL A 390 9.97 16.44 -5.33
C VAL A 390 10.28 17.44 -4.23
N GLN A 391 11.55 17.76 -4.04
CA GLN A 391 11.99 18.80 -3.12
C GLN A 391 11.66 20.18 -3.73
N VAL A 392 10.98 21.00 -2.94
CA VAL A 392 10.54 22.35 -3.31
C VAL A 392 10.90 23.35 -2.21
N PRO A 393 10.83 24.67 -2.44
CA PRO A 393 11.03 25.63 -1.37
C PRO A 393 9.96 25.53 -0.28
N GLU A 394 10.36 25.62 1.00
CA GLU A 394 9.45 25.63 2.15
C GLU A 394 8.43 26.78 2.15
N THR A 395 8.60 27.77 1.27
CA THR A 395 7.65 28.88 1.09
C THR A 395 6.37 28.47 0.36
N LEU A 396 6.33 27.30 -0.28
CA LEU A 396 5.12 26.81 -0.93
C LEU A 396 4.10 26.31 0.10
N GLU A 397 2.82 26.52 -0.17
CA GLU A 397 1.76 26.23 0.78
C GLU A 397 1.40 24.74 0.76
N VAL A 398 1.49 24.09 1.92
CA VAL A 398 1.08 22.69 2.11
C VAL A 398 -0.39 22.50 1.74
N GLY A 399 -0.69 21.45 0.99
CA GLY A 399 -2.03 21.12 0.51
C GLY A 399 -2.51 21.93 -0.67
N ARG A 400 -1.62 22.64 -1.36
CA ARG A 400 -1.91 23.30 -2.63
C ARG A 400 -1.12 22.72 -3.78
N PHE A 401 -1.72 22.83 -4.96
CA PHE A 401 -1.07 22.53 -6.21
C PHE A 401 -0.23 23.73 -6.67
N HIS A 402 1.01 23.46 -7.04
CA HIS A 402 1.93 24.45 -7.58
C HIS A 402 2.53 23.95 -8.90
N SER A 403 2.77 24.88 -9.83
CA SER A 403 3.58 24.63 -11.01
C SER A 403 5.04 24.91 -10.67
N VAL A 404 5.89 23.92 -10.83
CA VAL A 404 7.33 24.00 -10.57
C VAL A 404 8.13 23.56 -11.78
N VAL A 405 9.32 24.13 -11.94
CA VAL A 405 10.29 23.72 -12.97
C VAL A 405 11.32 22.82 -12.31
N VAL A 406 11.53 21.63 -12.86
CA VAL A 406 12.54 20.69 -12.35
C VAL A 406 13.94 21.19 -12.74
N GLU A 407 14.80 21.43 -11.77
CA GLU A 407 16.18 21.89 -12.01
C GLU A 407 17.20 20.76 -11.91
N GLN A 408 16.95 19.79 -11.02
CA GLN A 408 17.88 18.70 -10.74
C GLN A 408 17.12 17.40 -10.47
N ALA A 409 17.80 16.29 -10.73
CA ALA A 409 17.36 14.94 -10.40
C ALA A 409 18.48 14.23 -9.65
N PHE A 410 18.13 13.48 -8.61
CA PHE A 410 19.05 12.69 -7.79
C PHE A 410 18.47 11.28 -7.62
N GLY A 411 18.79 10.39 -8.56
CA GLY A 411 18.23 9.05 -8.60
C GLY A 411 16.71 9.11 -8.77
N PRO A 412 15.90 8.66 -7.78
CA PRO A 412 14.44 8.73 -7.85
C PRO A 412 13.85 10.12 -7.52
N ASP A 413 14.61 10.99 -6.85
CA ASP A 413 14.12 12.26 -6.32
C ASP A 413 14.40 13.43 -7.26
N LEU A 414 13.55 14.45 -7.20
CA LEU A 414 13.67 15.68 -7.99
C LEU A 414 13.86 16.90 -7.09
N ILE A 415 14.53 17.93 -7.61
CA ILE A 415 14.55 19.27 -7.01
C ILE A 415 13.93 20.23 -8.01
N ALA A 416 12.93 20.99 -7.57
CA ALA A 416 12.19 21.90 -8.42
C ALA A 416 12.00 23.27 -7.76
N VAL A 417 11.97 24.31 -8.60
CA VAL A 417 11.73 25.70 -8.17
C VAL A 417 10.38 26.19 -8.71
N PRO A 418 9.73 27.16 -8.03
CA PRO A 418 8.48 27.72 -8.51
C PRO A 418 8.65 28.28 -9.93
N ALA A 419 7.73 27.94 -10.84
CA ALA A 419 7.78 28.48 -12.20
C ALA A 419 7.62 30.01 -12.17
N GLU A 420 8.56 30.74 -12.79
CA GLU A 420 8.47 32.20 -12.89
C GLU A 420 7.21 32.60 -13.68
N GLY A 421 6.21 33.18 -13.00
CA GLY A 421 5.11 33.88 -13.66
C GLY A 421 3.67 33.43 -13.39
N ASN A 422 3.40 32.53 -12.43
CA ASN A 422 2.00 32.24 -12.06
C ASN A 422 1.80 32.16 -10.54
N ASN A 423 1.53 33.32 -9.93
CA ASN A 423 0.66 33.38 -8.76
C ASN A 423 -0.74 32.93 -9.22
N ALA A 424 -0.96 31.62 -9.29
CA ALA A 424 -2.27 31.06 -9.59
C ALA A 424 -3.11 30.97 -8.31
N ARG A 425 -4.40 31.27 -8.48
CA ARG A 425 -5.44 31.57 -7.49
C ARG A 425 -5.88 30.38 -6.65
#